data_AF-A0A355FJT5-F1
#
_entry.id   AF-A0A355FJT5-F1
#
_cell.length_a   1.000
_cell.length_b   1.000
_cell.length_c   1.000
_cell.angle_alpha   90.00
_cell.angle_beta   90.00
_cell.angle_gamma   90.00
#
_symmetry.space_group_name_H-M   'P 1'
#
loop_
_entity.id
_entity.type
_entity.pdbx_description
1 polymer ?
#
loop_
_entity_poly.entity_id
_entity_poly.type
_entity_poly.pdbx_seq_one_letter_code
_entity_poly.pdbx_strand_id
1 'polypeptide(L)'
;IIVFAFLAGFYSVGNPDGPLAFWCSLIPFTSPIVMMVRIPFGIPLWEKLLSLVLLYGTFILISIVAAKIYRVGILMYGKKPTFAEMIKWMSYK
;
A
#
# COMPACT_ATOMS: atom_id res chain seq x y z
N ILE A 1 -11.55 0.80 4.52
CA ILE A 1 -10.59 0.09 3.64
C ILE A 1 -10.75 -1.42 3.77
N ILE A 2 -10.60 -2.00 4.97
CA ILE A 2 -10.67 -3.46 5.18
C ILE A 2 -11.99 -4.05 4.67
N VAL A 3 -13.14 -3.47 5.03
CA VAL A 3 -14.46 -3.93 4.55
C VAL A 3 -14.55 -3.92 3.02
N PHE A 4 -14.04 -2.86 2.38
CA PHE A 4 -14.00 -2.78 0.92
C PHE A 4 -13.11 -3.88 0.30
N ALA A 5 -11.92 -4.11 0.87
CA ALA A 5 -11.01 -5.16 0.40
C ALA A 5 -11.63 -6.56 0.51
N PHE A 6 -12.37 -6.83 1.59
CA PHE A 6 -13.13 -8.07 1.75
C PHE A 6 -14.21 -8.22 0.68
N LEU A 7 -15.04 -7.20 0.46
CA LEU A 7 -16.08 -7.22 -0.58
C LEU A 7 -15.50 -7.40 -1.98
N ALA A 8 -14.40 -6.72 -2.30
CA ALA A 8 -13.68 -6.88 -3.56
C ALA A 8 -13.10 -8.30 -3.69
N GLY A 9 -12.62 -8.90 -2.60
CA GLY A 9 -12.16 -10.29 -2.56
C GLY A 9 -13.28 -11.28 -2.89
N PHE A 10 -14.45 -11.14 -2.27
CA PHE A 10 -15.62 -11.98 -2.58
C PHE A 10 -16.04 -11.86 -4.06
N TYR A 11 -16.05 -10.65 -4.61
CA TYR A 11 -16.34 -10.45 -6.04
C TYR A 11 -15.29 -11.11 -6.95
N SER A 12 -14.02 -11.10 -6.53
CA SER A 12 -12.91 -11.69 -7.29
C SER A 12 -12.96 -13.21 -7.37
N VAL A 13 -13.74 -13.89 -6.52
CA VAL A 13 -13.98 -15.34 -6.65
C VAL A 13 -14.77 -15.66 -7.93
N GLY A 14 -15.76 -14.84 -8.25
CA GLY A 14 -16.60 -15.03 -9.43
C GLY A 14 -15.96 -14.53 -10.74
N ASN A 15 -15.09 -13.52 -10.66
CA ASN A 15 -14.34 -12.98 -11.80
C ASN A 15 -12.87 -12.69 -11.43
N PRO A 16 -12.02 -13.73 -11.30
CA PRO A 16 -10.63 -13.59 -10.84
C PRO A 16 -9.73 -12.78 -11.79
N ASP A 17 -10.03 -12.79 -13.09
CA ASP A 17 -9.28 -12.04 -14.10
C ASP A 17 -9.93 -10.70 -14.44
N GLY A 18 -11.00 -10.33 -13.72
CA GLY A 18 -11.69 -9.07 -13.93
C GLY A 18 -10.81 -7.85 -13.58
N PRO A 19 -11.08 -6.68 -14.17
CA PRO A 19 -10.30 -5.47 -13.93
C PRO A 19 -10.32 -5.06 -12.45
N LEU A 20 -11.44 -5.25 -11.75
CA LEU A 20 -11.52 -4.97 -10.31
C LEU A 20 -10.57 -5.86 -9.50
N ALA A 21 -10.56 -7.16 -9.79
CA ALA A 21 -9.70 -8.13 -9.12
C ALA A 21 -8.22 -7.82 -9.38
N PHE A 22 -7.87 -7.49 -10.63
CA PHE A 22 -6.52 -7.09 -11.01
C PHE A 22 -6.03 -5.86 -10.25
N TRP A 23 -6.77 -4.75 -10.29
CA TRP A 23 -6.33 -3.50 -9.65
C TRP A 23 -6.31 -3.60 -8.12
N CYS A 24 -7.32 -4.22 -7.52
CA CYS A 24 -7.35 -4.41 -6.06
C CYS A 24 -6.27 -5.37 -5.57
N SER A 25 -5.75 -6.25 -6.43
CA SER A 25 -4.57 -7.06 -6.15
C SER A 25 -3.24 -6.32 -6.24
N LEU A 26 -3.15 -5.19 -6.93
CA LEU A 26 -1.91 -4.41 -7.05
C LEU A 26 -1.77 -3.35 -5.96
N ILE A 27 -2.90 -2.80 -5.49
CA ILE A 27 -2.89 -1.76 -4.46
C ILE A 27 -2.47 -2.37 -3.11
N PRO A 28 -1.37 -1.91 -2.48
CA PRO A 28 -0.80 -2.52 -1.27
C PRO A 28 -1.76 -2.70 -0.09
N PHE A 29 -2.70 -1.78 0.08
CA PHE A 29 -3.67 -1.82 1.19
C PHE A 29 -4.77 -2.87 1.00
N THR A 30 -5.02 -3.29 -0.24
CA THR A 30 -6.08 -4.25 -0.59
C THR A 30 -5.52 -5.58 -1.10
N SER A 31 -4.27 -5.57 -1.58
CA SER A 31 -3.58 -6.73 -2.14
C SER A 31 -3.47 -7.93 -1.21
N PRO A 32 -3.19 -7.83 0.11
CA PRO A 32 -3.04 -9.01 0.95
C PRO A 32 -4.33 -9.81 1.13
N ILE A 33 -5.49 -9.17 0.88
CA ILE A 33 -6.80 -9.85 0.93
C ILE A 33 -7.15 -10.35 -0.48
N VAL A 34 -7.19 -9.46 -1.46
CA VAL A 34 -7.68 -9.78 -2.80
C VAL A 34 -6.74 -10.74 -3.54
N MET A 35 -5.42 -10.59 -3.42
CA MET A 35 -4.45 -11.50 -4.03
C MET A 35 -4.52 -12.91 -3.41
N MET A 36 -4.72 -13.01 -2.09
CA MET A 36 -4.84 -14.31 -1.40
C MET A 36 -6.04 -15.12 -1.90
N VAL A 37 -7.17 -14.45 -2.16
CA VAL A 37 -8.36 -15.08 -2.74
C VAL A 37 -8.13 -15.50 -4.20
N ARG A 38 -7.26 -14.77 -4.91
CA ARG A 38 -6.96 -14.92 -6.33
C ARG A 38 -5.94 -16.03 -6.65
N ILE A 39 -4.96 -16.30 -5.77
CA ILE A 39 -3.92 -17.33 -5.94
C ILE A 39 -4.43 -18.72 -6.42
N PRO A 40 -5.52 -19.31 -5.88
CA PRO A 40 -5.98 -20.64 -6.28
C PRO A 40 -6.50 -20.71 -7.73
N PHE A 41 -6.79 -19.57 -8.38
CA PHE A 41 -7.33 -19.52 -9.74
C PHE A 41 -6.27 -19.58 -10.85
N GLY A 42 -5.02 -19.92 -10.53
CA GLY A 42 -3.99 -20.17 -11.55
C GLY A 42 -3.43 -18.92 -12.23
N ILE A 43 -3.56 -17.76 -11.59
CA ILE A 43 -3.15 -16.45 -12.13
C ILE A 43 -1.67 -16.43 -12.50
N PRO A 44 -1.27 -15.72 -13.58
CA PRO A 44 0.12 -15.59 -14.00
C PRO A 44 1.07 -15.20 -12.86
N LEU A 45 2.27 -15.79 -12.88
CA LEU A 45 3.28 -15.57 -11.85
C LEU A 45 3.72 -14.10 -11.74
N TRP A 46 3.74 -13.38 -12.86
CA TRP A 46 4.17 -11.98 -12.90
C TRP A 46 3.23 -11.06 -12.11
N GLU A 47 1.92 -11.34 -12.07
CA GLU A 47 0.97 -10.56 -11.26
C GLU A 47 1.23 -10.74 -9.77
N LYS A 48 1.54 -11.98 -9.35
CA LYS A 48 1.87 -12.31 -7.96
C LYS A 48 3.14 -11.59 -7.54
N LEU A 49 4.19 -11.65 -8.37
CA LEU A 49 5.45 -10.96 -8.12
C LEU A 49 5.27 -9.43 -8.12
N LEU A 50 4.53 -8.88 -9.08
CA LEU A 50 4.29 -7.43 -9.16
C LEU A 50 3.54 -6.92 -7.91
N SER A 51 2.50 -7.63 -7.48
CA SER A 51 1.76 -7.31 -6.25
C SER A 51 2.66 -7.35 -5.02
N LEU A 52 3.52 -8.36 -4.92
CA LEU A 52 4.48 -8.50 -3.82
C LEU A 52 5.50 -7.36 -3.82
N VAL A 53 6.11 -7.06 -4.97
CA VAL A 53 7.07 -5.96 -5.12
C VAL A 53 6.43 -4.62 -4.76
N LEU A 54 5.19 -4.36 -5.20
CA LEU A 54 4.47 -3.13 -4.84
C LEU A 54 4.17 -3.07 -3.34
N LEU A 55 3.74 -4.19 -2.74
CA LEU A 55 3.45 -4.25 -1.30
C LEU A 55 4.69 -3.92 -0.46
N TYR A 56 5.80 -4.63 -0.69
CA TYR A 56 7.04 -4.38 0.06
C TYR A 56 7.68 -3.03 -0.31
N GLY A 57 7.67 -2.66 -1.59
CA GLY A 57 8.24 -1.39 -2.05
C GLY A 57 7.53 -0.18 -1.44
N THR A 58 6.20 -0.19 -1.41
CA THR A 58 5.44 0.87 -0.75
C THR A 58 5.60 0.87 0.76
N PHE A 59 5.65 -0.30 1.39
CA PHE A 59 5.95 -0.40 2.83
C PHE A 59 7.30 0.24 3.18
N ILE A 60 8.35 -0.09 2.43
CA ILE A 60 9.69 0.48 2.65
C ILE A 60 9.70 1.99 2.39
N LEU A 61 9.10 2.44 1.29
CA LEU A 61 9.02 3.85 0.94
C LEU A 61 8.33 4.65 2.05
N ILE A 62 7.14 4.21 2.47
CA ILE A 62 6.38 4.88 3.53
C ILE A 62 7.15 4.85 4.86
N SER A 63 7.80 3.73 5.19
CA SER A 63 8.60 3.60 6.41
C SER A 63 9.77 4.58 6.44
N ILE A 64 10.50 4.74 5.33
CA ILE A 64 11.60 5.71 5.22
C ILE A 64 11.07 7.14 5.35
N VAL A 65 9.95 7.46 4.69
CA VAL A 65 9.33 8.79 4.77
C VAL A 65 8.88 9.09 6.20
N ALA A 66 8.20 8.14 6.86
CA ALA A 66 7.76 8.28 8.24
C ALA A 66 8.95 8.46 9.20
N ALA A 67 10.03 7.69 9.03
CA ALA A 67 11.24 7.81 9.85
C ALA A 67 11.90 9.20 9.70
N LYS A 68 11.98 9.74 8.48
CA LYS A 68 12.52 11.09 8.22
C LYS A 68 11.66 12.17 8.89
N ILE A 69 10.35 12.09 8.74
CA ILE A 69 9.41 13.05 9.36
C ILE A 69 9.51 12.97 10.88
N TYR A 70 9.58 11.77 11.46
CA TYR A 70 9.71 11.58 12.91
C TYR A 70 11.01 12.18 13.46
N ARG A 71 12.14 11.98 12.78
CA ARG A 71 13.45 12.52 13.17
C ARG A 71 13.46 14.05 13.27
N VAL A 72 12.77 14.75 12.37
CA VAL A 72 12.69 16.21 12.40
C VAL A 72 11.57 16.69 13.34
N GLY A 73 10.42 16.00 13.31
CA GLY A 73 9.24 16.36 14.09
C GLY A 73 9.44 16.28 15.60
N ILE A 74 10.26 15.34 16.10
CA ILE A 74 10.53 15.21 17.53
C ILE A 74 11.26 16.43 18.12
N LEU A 75 11.98 17.19 17.30
CA LEU A 75 12.72 18.38 17.74
C LEU A 75 11.85 19.64 17.73
N MET A 76 10.63 19.57 17.20
CA MET A 76 9.73 20.72 17.08
C MET A 76 8.75 20.79 18.24
N TYR A 77 9.20 21.40 19.34
CA TYR A 77 8.35 21.73 20.48
C TYR A 77 7.65 23.07 20.28
N GLY A 78 6.38 23.17 20.71
CA GLY A 78 5.64 24.44 20.80
C GLY A 78 5.04 24.96 19.48
N LYS A 79 5.38 24.38 18.33
CA LYS A 79 4.77 24.72 17.04
C LYS A 79 4.03 23.51 16.45
N LYS A 80 2.76 23.67 16.10
CA LYS A 80 2.01 22.66 15.34
C LYS A 80 2.51 22.67 13.90
N PRO A 81 3.20 21.63 13.43
CA PRO A 81 3.72 21.63 12.07
C PRO A 81 2.59 21.54 11.06
N THR A 82 2.76 22.22 9.94
CA THR A 82 1.83 22.17 8.80
C THR A 82 2.27 21.13 7.78
N PHE A 83 1.35 20.63 6.95
CA PHE A 83 1.66 19.68 5.87
C PHE A 83 2.79 20.17 4.94
N ALA A 84 2.84 21.47 4.66
CA ALA A 84 3.91 22.06 3.84
C ALA A 84 5.28 21.98 4.51
N GLU A 85 5.35 22.11 5.83
CA GLU A 85 6.61 21.98 6.59
C GLU A 85 7.07 20.52 6.64
N MET A 86 6.15 19.58 6.87
CA MET A 86 6.45 18.15 6.84
C MET A 86 7.04 17.70 5.50
N ILE A 87 6.54 18.21 4.38
CA ILE A 87 7.09 17.90 3.05
C ILE A 87 8.51 18.46 2.90
N LYS A 88 8.76 19.69 3.39
CA LYS A 88 10.12 20.26 3.42
C LYS A 88 11.06 19.42 4.29
N TRP A 89 10.54 18.74 5.31
CA TRP A 89 11.39 17.92 6.17
C TRP A 89 12.02 16.73 5.47
N MET A 90 11.42 16.27 4.38
CA MET A 90 11.95 15.16 3.59
C MET A 90 13.30 15.48 2.91
N SER A 91 13.64 16.77 2.74
CA SER A 91 14.89 17.20 2.10
C SER A 91 16.02 17.56 3.07
N TYR A 92 15.78 17.63 4.38
CA TYR A 92 16.87 17.79 5.36
C TYR A 92 17.67 16.48 5.46
N LYS A 93 19.00 16.58 5.40
CA LYS A 93 19.95 15.46 5.56
C LYS A 93 20.24 15.20 7.04
#